data_AF-M4GS46-F1
#
_entry.id   AF-M4GS46-F1
#
_cell.length_a   1.000
_cell.length_b   1.000
_cell.length_c   1.000
_cell.angle_alpha   90.00
_cell.angle_beta   90.00
_cell.angle_gamma   90.00
#
_symmetry.space_group_name_H-M   'P 1'
#
loop_
_entity.id
_entity.type
_entity.pdbx_description
1 polymer ?
#
loop_
_entity_poly.entity_id
_entity_poly.type
_entity_poly.pdbx_seq_one_letter_code
_entity_poly.pdbx_strand_id
1 'polypeptide(L)'
;TSAISFCLYLLSRHTDCQRTLFEEIRAHFGDDTKRPIKLCDLQNLNYLNCVIKEALRLYPPIPVIGRWLKEELILPDVTLPPRTNVLILLWQILRDSDVYEDPERFWPERHATANERANPLSNI
;
A
#
# COMPACT_ATOMS: atom_id res chain seq x y z
N THR A 1 -15.01 -5.12 2.51
CA THR A 1 -13.88 -4.83 3.43
C THR A 1 -13.28 -3.48 3.07
N SER A 2 -12.86 -2.68 4.04
CA SER A 2 -12.47 -1.26 3.87
C SER A 2 -11.43 -1.00 2.78
N ALA A 3 -10.43 -1.88 2.62
CA ALA A 3 -9.40 -1.75 1.58
C ALA A 3 -9.98 -1.68 0.16
N ILE A 4 -10.92 -2.59 -0.17
CA ILE A 4 -11.57 -2.62 -1.48
C ILE A 4 -12.41 -1.35 -1.67
N SER A 5 -13.13 -0.90 -0.64
CA SER A 5 -13.92 0.33 -0.70
C SER A 5 -13.07 1.56 -1.01
N PHE A 6 -11.92 1.73 -0.35
CA PHE A 6 -11.02 2.85 -0.62
C PHE A 6 -10.31 2.74 -1.98
N CYS A 7 -9.96 1.53 -2.41
CA CYS A 7 -9.41 1.31 -3.75
C CYS A 7 -10.42 1.72 -4.84
N LEU A 8 -11.67 1.27 -4.72
CA LEU A 8 -12.75 1.67 -5.64
C LEU A 8 -13.03 3.17 -5.59
N TYR A 9 -13.02 3.76 -4.40
CA TYR A 9 -13.17 5.21 -4.22
C TYR A 9 -12.06 5.97 -4.96
N LEU A 10 -10.80 5.60 -4.76
CA LEU A 10 -9.66 6.21 -5.45
C LEU A 10 -9.78 6.09 -6.97
N LEU A 11 -10.08 4.89 -7.48
CA LEU A 11 -10.29 4.69 -8.93
C LEU A 11 -11.43 5.55 -9.47
N SER A 12 -12.53 5.73 -8.73
CA SER A 12 -13.64 6.60 -9.14
C SER A 12 -13.26 8.08 -9.27
N ARG A 13 -12.19 8.51 -8.59
CA ARG A 13 -11.70 9.90 -8.58
C ARG A 13 -10.50 10.11 -9.51
N HIS A 14 -9.92 9.03 -10.04
CA HIS A 14 -8.74 9.03 -10.89
C HIS A 14 -9.00 8.20 -12.15
N THR A 15 -9.75 8.81 -13.08
CA THR A 15 -10.21 8.15 -14.32
C THR A 15 -9.08 7.66 -15.21
N ASP A 16 -7.93 8.32 -15.19
CA ASP A 16 -6.75 7.90 -15.97
C ASP A 16 -6.22 6.58 -15.43
N CYS A 17 -6.02 6.48 -14.10
CA CYS A 17 -5.62 5.23 -13.46
C CYS A 17 -6.66 4.12 -13.68
N GLN A 18 -7.95 4.45 -13.59
CA GLN A 18 -9.03 3.49 -13.86
C GLN A 18 -8.96 2.95 -15.29
N ARG A 19 -8.72 3.82 -16.27
CA ARG A 19 -8.60 3.44 -17.68
C ARG A 19 -7.40 2.52 -17.90
N THR A 20 -6.22 2.90 -17.40
CA THR A 20 -5.00 2.07 -17.51
C THR A 20 -5.20 0.70 -16.88
N LEU A 21 -5.84 0.63 -15.71
CA LEU A 21 -6.15 -0.65 -15.07
C LEU A 21 -7.15 -1.49 -15.87
N PHE A 22 -8.18 -0.86 -16.43
CA PHE A 22 -9.14 -1.55 -17.28
C PHE A 22 -8.49 -2.11 -18.55
N GLU A 23 -7.59 -1.35 -19.17
CA GLU A 23 -6.82 -1.78 -20.34
C GLU A 23 -5.90 -2.97 -20.01
N GLU A 24 -5.20 -2.96 -18.87
CA GLU A 24 -4.40 -4.09 -18.41
C GLU A 24 -5.26 -5.37 -18.24
N ILE A 25 -6.39 -5.25 -17.53
CA ILE A 25 -7.30 -6.38 -17.28
C ILE A 25 -7.84 -6.92 -18.61
N ARG A 26 -8.26 -6.03 -19.52
CA ARG A 26 -8.81 -6.41 -20.82
C ARG A 26 -7.74 -7.04 -21.72
N ALA A 27 -6.50 -6.56 -21.68
CA ALA A 27 -5.39 -7.16 -22.43
C ALA A 27 -5.09 -8.59 -21.93
N HIS A 28 -5.22 -8.86 -20.63
CA HIS A 28 -4.92 -10.17 -20.05
C HIS A 28 -6.06 -11.20 -20.23
N PHE A 29 -7.32 -10.78 -20.06
CA PHE A 29 -8.47 -11.70 -20.10
C PHE A 29 -9.24 -11.67 -21.43
N GLY A 30 -9.04 -10.66 -22.27
CA GLY A 30 -9.82 -10.46 -23.49
C GLY A 30 -11.30 -10.21 -23.18
N ASP A 31 -12.18 -10.66 -24.08
CA ASP A 31 -13.63 -10.53 -23.93
C ASP A 31 -14.30 -11.82 -23.38
N ASP A 32 -13.53 -12.85 -22.97
CA ASP A 32 -14.07 -14.08 -22.41
C ASP A 32 -14.38 -13.94 -20.91
N THR A 33 -15.64 -13.62 -20.62
CA THR A 33 -16.14 -13.47 -19.24
C THR A 33 -16.44 -14.80 -18.54
N LYS A 34 -16.29 -15.95 -19.21
CA LYS A 34 -16.60 -17.28 -18.66
C LYS A 34 -15.37 -18.05 -18.21
N ARG A 35 -14.19 -17.67 -18.70
CA ARG A 35 -12.92 -18.25 -18.28
C ARG A 35 -12.71 -18.04 -16.77
N PRO A 36 -12.44 -19.10 -15.98
CA PRO A 36 -12.13 -18.95 -14.57
C PRO A 36 -10.76 -18.27 -14.38
N ILE A 37 -10.70 -17.33 -13.43
CA ILE A 37 -9.45 -16.67 -13.02
C ILE A 37 -8.58 -17.67 -12.27
N LYS A 38 -7.31 -17.79 -12.68
CA LYS A 38 -6.30 -18.62 -12.02
C LYS A 38 -5.32 -17.73 -11.25
N LEU A 39 -4.66 -18.30 -10.25
CA LEU A 39 -3.65 -17.56 -9.46
C LEU A 39 -2.49 -17.04 -10.33
N CYS A 40 -2.08 -17.79 -11.36
CA CYS A 40 -1.06 -17.35 -12.31
C CYS A 40 -1.48 -16.13 -13.14
N ASP A 41 -2.78 -15.85 -13.29
CA ASP A 41 -3.25 -14.65 -13.96
C ASP A 41 -2.87 -13.39 -13.16
N LEU A 42 -2.95 -13.46 -11.83
CA LEU A 42 -2.64 -12.34 -10.94
C LEU A 42 -1.17 -11.91 -10.99
N GLN A 43 -0.27 -12.80 -11.41
CA GLN A 43 1.17 -12.50 -11.56
C GLN A 43 1.43 -11.54 -12.73
N ASN A 44 0.52 -11.43 -13.69
CA ASN A 44 0.68 -10.59 -14.88
C ASN A 44 -0.04 -9.24 -14.76
N LEU A 45 -0.79 -9.01 -13.68
CA LEU A 45 -1.54 -7.77 -13.44
C LEU A 45 -0.69 -6.79 -12.59
N ASN A 46 0.37 -6.28 -13.20
CA ASN A 46 1.37 -5.44 -12.53
C ASN A 46 0.79 -4.11 -12.06
N TYR A 47 -0.01 -3.46 -12.89
CA TYR A 47 -0.62 -2.18 -12.58
C TYR A 47 -1.74 -2.34 -11.56
N LEU A 48 -2.51 -3.42 -11.59
CA LEU A 48 -3.43 -3.78 -10.50
C LEU A 48 -2.70 -3.85 -9.14
N ASN A 49 -1.54 -4.51 -9.11
CA ASN A 49 -0.72 -4.58 -7.89
C ASN A 49 -0.27 -3.19 -7.42
N CYS A 50 0.11 -2.32 -8.35
CA CYS A 50 0.49 -0.94 -8.06
C CYS A 50 -0.68 -0.14 -7.46
N VAL A 51 -1.87 -0.25 -8.06
CA VAL A 51 -3.11 0.39 -7.59
C VAL A 51 -3.47 -0.06 -6.18
N ILE A 52 -3.40 -1.37 -5.90
CA ILE A 52 -3.70 -1.91 -4.57
C ILE A 52 -2.69 -1.41 -3.55
N LYS A 53 -1.39 -1.46 -3.85
CA LYS A 53 -0.34 -0.98 -2.95
C LYS A 53 -0.51 0.50 -2.63
N GLU A 54 -0.80 1.33 -3.63
CA GLU A 54 -0.99 2.76 -3.42
C GLU A 54 -2.27 3.08 -2.64
N ALA A 55 -3.36 2.35 -2.90
CA ALA A 55 -4.59 2.47 -2.12
C ALA A 55 -4.36 2.10 -0.64
N LEU A 56 -3.54 1.09 -0.36
CA LEU A 56 -3.17 0.70 1.01
C LEU A 56 -2.19 1.68 1.67
N ARG A 57 -1.32 2.34 0.90
CA ARG A 57 -0.43 3.40 1.41
C ARG A 57 -1.26 4.59 1.89
N LEU A 58 -2.20 5.05 1.07
CA LEU A 58 -3.09 6.15 1.42
C LEU A 58 -4.13 5.71 2.46
N TYR A 59 -4.79 4.57 2.31
CA TYR A 59 -5.85 4.16 3.22
C TYR A 59 -5.56 2.79 3.83
N PRO A 60 -4.57 2.72 4.74
CA PRO A 60 -4.24 1.47 5.41
C PRO A 60 -5.43 1.00 6.26
N PRO A 61 -5.83 -0.27 6.20
CA PRO A 61 -6.90 -0.80 7.05
C PRO A 61 -6.60 -0.68 8.54
N ILE A 62 -5.31 -0.66 8.90
CA ILE A 62 -4.80 -0.49 10.27
C ILE A 62 -3.93 0.78 10.27
N PRO A 63 -4.45 1.93 10.72
CA PRO A 63 -3.72 3.19 10.68
C PRO A 63 -2.72 3.38 11.83
N VAL A 64 -2.87 2.62 12.92
CA VAL A 64 -2.02 2.68 14.12
C VAL A 64 -1.75 1.27 14.63
N ILE A 65 -0.50 1.00 14.98
CA ILE A 65 -0.07 -0.26 15.60
C ILE A 65 0.45 0.02 17.01
N GLY A 66 -0.13 -0.66 18.01
CA GLY A 66 0.35 -0.63 19.39
C GLY A 66 1.41 -1.71 19.66
N ARG A 67 2.43 -1.37 20.43
CA ARG A 67 3.44 -2.27 20.97
C ARG A 67 3.61 -2.01 22.47
N TRP A 68 3.78 -3.08 23.24
CA TRP A 68 4.11 -3.01 24.65
C TRP A 68 5.54 -3.49 24.86
N LEU A 69 6.38 -2.62 25.42
CA LEU A 69 7.78 -2.95 25.67
C LEU A 69 7.91 -3.84 26.90
N LYS A 70 8.45 -5.05 26.70
CA LYS A 70 8.80 -5.98 27.80
C LYS A 70 10.14 -5.64 28.43
N GLU A 71 11.05 -5.13 27.62
CA GLU A 71 12.42 -4.75 27.95
C GLU A 71 12.65 -3.32 27.44
N GLU A 72 13.79 -2.73 27.79
CA GLU A 72 14.14 -1.40 27.30
C GLU A 72 14.35 -1.42 25.78
N LEU A 73 13.96 -0.33 25.11
CA LEU A 73 14.20 -0.12 23.69
C LEU A 73 15.19 1.02 23.52
N ILE A 74 16.38 0.70 23.00
CA ILE A 74 17.44 1.66 22.72
C ILE A 74 17.28 2.14 21.28
N LEU A 75 17.00 3.42 21.09
CA LEU A 75 17.00 4.12 19.81
C LEU A 75 18.21 5.07 19.73
N PRO A 76 18.60 5.55 18.53
CA PRO A 76 19.80 6.40 18.38
C PRO A 76 19.86 7.60 19.33
N ASP A 77 18.71 8.25 19.58
CA ASP A 77 18.64 9.50 20.36
C ASP A 77 17.92 9.34 21.72
N VAL A 78 17.31 8.18 21.98
CA VAL A 78 16.48 7.97 23.18
C VAL A 78 16.42 6.51 23.59
N THR A 79 16.44 6.25 24.89
CA THR A 79 16.13 4.93 25.46
C THR A 79 14.76 4.96 26.09
N LEU A 80 13.86 4.08 25.65
CA LEU A 80 12.53 3.92 26.21
C LEU A 80 12.55 2.80 27.27
N PRO A 81 12.01 3.04 28.48
CA PRO A 81 12.03 2.05 29.54
C PRO A 81 11.05 0.88 29.26
N PRO A 82 11.26 -0.28 29.91
CA PRO A 82 10.28 -1.35 29.92
C PRO A 82 8.92 -0.86 30.41
N ARG A 83 7.85 -1.59 30.05
CA ARG A 83 6.45 -1.28 30.41
C ARG A 83 5.94 0.04 29.81
N THR A 84 6.46 0.40 28.64
CA THR A 84 6.01 1.55 27.86
C THR A 84 5.11 1.09 26.71
N ASN A 85 4.01 1.80 26.47
CA ASN A 85 3.21 1.66 25.25
C ASN A 85 3.83 2.51 24.13
N VAL A 86 4.16 1.88 23.02
CA VAL A 86 4.65 2.54 21.80
C VAL A 86 3.55 2.46 20.74
N LEU A 87 3.21 3.61 20.16
CA LEU A 87 2.25 3.71 19.06
C LEU A 87 2.98 4.04 17.77
N ILE A 88 2.89 3.15 16.79
CA ILE A 88 3.42 3.33 15.44
C ILE A 88 2.29 3.90 14.59
N LEU A 89 2.40 5.17 14.21
CA LEU A 89 1.39 5.89 13.44
C LEU A 89 1.57 5.63 11.94
N LEU A 90 1.16 4.45 11.47
CA LEU A 90 1.29 4.06 10.05
C LEU A 90 0.69 5.08 9.09
N TRP A 91 -0.46 5.68 9.44
CA TRP A 91 -1.07 6.72 8.62
C TRP A 91 -0.13 7.90 8.30
N GLN A 92 0.70 8.28 9.28
CA GLN A 92 1.68 9.37 9.16
C GLN A 92 2.91 8.91 8.40
N ILE A 93 3.49 7.76 8.78
CA ILE A 93 4.70 7.21 8.16
C ILE A 93 4.49 6.99 6.65
N LEU A 94 3.33 6.46 6.27
CA LEU A 94 2.99 6.19 4.86
C LEU A 94 2.69 7.46 4.05
N ARG A 95 2.72 8.64 4.68
CA ARG A 95 2.53 9.98 4.08
C ARG A 95 3.69 10.92 4.38
N ASP A 96 4.79 10.41 4.90
CA ASP A 96 5.95 11.22 5.19
C ASP A 96 6.50 11.81 3.88
N SER A 97 6.59 13.15 3.80
CA SER A 97 7.11 13.85 2.64
C SER A 97 8.60 13.65 2.42
N ASP A 98 9.34 13.25 3.47
CA ASP A 98 10.75 12.92 3.38
C ASP A 98 10.96 11.55 2.70
N VAL A 99 9.92 10.70 2.68
CA VAL A 99 9.95 9.36 2.09
C VAL A 99 9.18 9.31 0.76
N TYR A 100 8.06 10.01 0.66
CA TYR A 100 7.15 9.98 -0.49
C TYR A 100 6.98 11.38 -1.09
N GLU A 101 7.44 11.53 -2.33
CA GLU A 101 7.11 12.69 -3.16
C GLU A 101 5.59 12.74 -3.41
N ASP A 102 5.01 13.94 -3.24
CA ASP A 102 3.58 14.21 -3.27
C ASP A 102 2.79 13.16 -2.45
N PRO A 103 2.96 13.11 -1.12
CA PRO A 103 2.52 11.97 -0.31
C PRO A 103 1.00 11.78 -0.30
N GLU A 104 0.22 12.83 -0.53
CA GLU A 104 -1.24 12.76 -0.59
C GLU A 104 -1.78 12.40 -1.98
N ARG A 105 -0.94 12.48 -3.03
CA ARG A 105 -1.34 12.15 -4.40
C ARG A 105 -1.48 10.64 -4.56
N PHE A 106 -2.61 10.22 -5.12
CA PHE A 106 -2.77 8.85 -5.61
C PHE A 106 -1.95 8.68 -6.88
N TRP A 107 -0.82 7.99 -6.75
CA TRP A 107 0.15 7.78 -7.83
C TRP A 107 0.60 6.31 -7.87
N PRO A 108 -0.20 5.39 -8.46
CA PRO A 108 0.11 3.96 -8.52
C PRO A 108 1.51 3.65 -9.06
N GLU A 109 1.97 4.41 -10.06
CA GLU A 109 3.24 4.21 -10.75
C GLU A 109 4.46 4.36 -9.84
N ARG A 110 4.31 4.93 -8.63
CA ARG A 110 5.39 4.91 -7.63
C ARG A 110 5.78 3.48 -7.20
N HIS A 111 4.90 2.50 -7.43
CA HIS A 111 5.14 1.08 -7.17
C HIS A 111 5.56 0.30 -8.43
N ALA A 112 5.75 0.97 -9.58
CA ALA A 112 6.02 0.32 -10.87
C ALA A 112 7.45 -0.25 -10.99
N THR A 113 8.36 0.08 -10.07
CA THR A 113 9.71 -0.48 -10.05
C THR A 113 9.83 -1.66 -9.09
N ALA A 114 10.52 -2.72 -9.51
CA ALA A 114 11.00 -3.84 -8.69
C ALA A 114 11.98 -3.44 -7.56
N ASN A 115 12.11 -2.16 -7.24
CA ASN A 115 12.86 -1.69 -6.09
C ASN A 115 11.94 -1.63 -4.88
N GLU A 116 11.99 -2.69 -4.08
CA GLU A 116 11.54 -2.79 -2.69
C GLU A 116 12.30 -1.79 -1.76
N ARG A 117 12.50 -0.54 -2.19
CA ARG A 117 13.29 0.45 -1.42
C ARG A 117 12.48 1.22 -0.39
N ALA A 118 11.18 0.97 -0.29
CA ALA A 118 10.33 1.58 0.73
C ALA A 118 9.27 0.59 1.22
N ASN A 119 9.70 -0.57 1.71
CA ASN A 119 8.87 -1.32 2.65
C ASN A 119 9.29 -0.96 4.08
N PRO A 120 8.82 0.15 4.67
CA PRO A 120 9.10 0.48 6.07
C PRO A 120 8.57 -0.59 7.04
N LEU A 121 7.79 -1.55 6.57
CA LEU A 121 7.29 -2.68 7.35
C LEU A 121 8.15 -3.95 7.22
N SER A 122 9.17 -4.00 6.36
CA SER A 122 10.07 -5.17 6.29
C SER A 122 11.07 -5.23 7.44
N ASN A 123 11.22 -4.12 8.17
CA ASN A 123 12.16 -3.97 9.28
C ASN A 123 11.46 -3.89 10.65
N ILE A 124 10.20 -4.32 10.74
CA ILE A 124 9.43 -4.49 12.00
C ILE A 124 9.12 -5.98 12.15
#